data_AF-A0A7Y6QNL5-F1
#
_entry.id   AF-A0A7Y6QNL5-F1
#
_cell.length_a   1.000
_cell.length_b   1.000
_cell.length_c   1.000
_cell.angle_alpha   90.00
_cell.angle_beta   90.00
_cell.angle_gamma   90.00
#
_symmetry.space_group_name_H-M   'P 1'
#
loop_
_entity.id
_entity.type
_entity.pdbx_description
1 polymer ?
#
loop_
_entity_poly.entity_id
_entity_poly.type
_entity_poly.pdbx_seq_one_letter_code
_entity_poly.pdbx_strand_id
1 'polypeptide(L)'
;MRPINWLGLGAVTAALSLAHAADPSSDPYGLWKPFRNAIYKIHSGVVADRSPPTAKDRMLTILVDGPIAKDIFDSIAPDLPDKCSSESGDRERAKKGIKCTYSVQLDGPKDSHYRCWIGLDLRTGNSVRTVSC
;
A
#
# COMPACT_ATOMS: atom_id res chain seq x y z
N MET A 1 47.57 1.53 59.34
CA MET A 1 46.62 0.40 59.37
C MET A 1 45.32 0.90 58.73
N ARG A 2 44.80 0.13 57.76
CA ARG A 2 43.73 0.32 56.74
C ARG A 2 42.42 1.03 57.17
N PRO A 3 41.44 1.34 56.26
CA PRO A 3 41.40 1.41 54.77
C PRO A 3 40.59 2.64 54.22
N ILE A 4 40.13 2.60 52.95
CA ILE A 4 38.99 3.33 52.31
C ILE A 4 39.45 4.50 51.42
N ASN A 5 39.19 4.59 50.11
CA ASN A 5 37.95 4.31 49.39
C ASN A 5 38.22 3.97 47.91
N TRP A 6 37.60 2.92 47.38
CA TRP A 6 37.51 2.67 45.94
C TRP A 6 36.43 3.60 45.33
N LEU A 7 36.83 4.49 44.44
CA LEU A 7 35.89 5.25 43.60
C LEU A 7 35.34 4.30 42.53
N GLY A 8 34.05 3.99 42.68
CA GLY A 8 33.30 3.06 41.85
C GLY A 8 33.01 3.56 40.44
N LEU A 9 32.79 2.57 39.57
CA LEU A 9 32.37 2.65 38.18
C LEU A 9 31.07 3.44 37.98
N GLY A 10 31.00 4.22 36.90
CA GLY A 10 29.75 4.66 36.29
C GLY A 10 29.61 4.09 34.89
N ALA A 11 29.13 2.85 34.75
CA ALA A 11 28.73 2.29 33.46
C ALA A 11 27.27 2.70 33.18
N VAL A 12 27.07 3.63 32.26
CA VAL A 12 25.74 4.01 31.78
C VAL A 12 25.26 2.92 30.82
N THR A 13 24.43 2.00 31.31
CA THR A 13 23.74 1.01 30.47
C THR A 13 22.53 1.67 29.82
N ALA A 14 22.67 2.05 28.55
CA ALA A 14 21.54 2.43 27.71
C ALA A 14 20.66 1.19 27.45
N ALA A 15 19.50 1.13 28.12
CA ALA A 15 18.50 0.10 27.86
C ALA A 15 17.83 0.35 26.51
N LEU A 16 18.28 -0.35 25.46
CA LEU A 16 17.58 -0.45 24.19
C LEU A 16 16.28 -1.23 24.43
N SER A 17 15.15 -0.52 24.48
CA SER A 17 13.83 -1.14 24.53
C SER A 17 13.55 -1.84 23.20
N LEU A 18 13.71 -3.17 23.18
CA LEU A 18 13.24 -4.02 22.10
C LEU A 18 11.71 -4.09 22.15
N ALA A 19 11.05 -3.11 21.52
CA ALA A 19 9.62 -3.21 21.27
C ALA A 19 9.37 -4.30 20.22
N HIS A 20 9.08 -5.53 20.66
CA HIS A 20 8.43 -6.52 19.81
C HIS A 20 7.00 -6.05 19.57
N ALA A 21 6.73 -5.45 18.41
CA ALA A 21 5.37 -5.26 17.95
C ALA A 21 4.80 -6.64 17.63
N ALA A 22 3.90 -7.15 18.48
CA ALA A 22 3.13 -8.35 18.19
C ALA A 22 2.37 -8.17 16.87
N ASP A 23 2.28 -9.23 16.07
CA ASP A 23 1.48 -9.22 14.85
C ASP A 23 0.02 -8.87 15.20
N PRO A 24 -0.51 -7.72 14.75
CA PRO A 24 -1.85 -7.28 15.12
C PRO A 24 -2.96 -8.19 14.54
N SER A 25 -2.63 -9.05 13.57
CA SER A 25 -3.61 -9.92 12.92
C SER A 25 -4.02 -11.14 13.76
N SER A 26 -3.25 -11.49 14.79
CA SER A 26 -3.39 -12.76 15.53
C SER A 26 -3.33 -14.01 14.63
N ASP A 27 -2.67 -13.93 13.47
CA ASP A 27 -2.60 -15.02 12.51
C ASP A 27 -1.61 -16.11 12.95
N PRO A 28 -2.07 -17.34 13.19
CA PRO A 28 -1.18 -18.43 13.58
C PRO A 28 -0.22 -18.86 12.46
N TYR A 29 -0.48 -18.49 11.21
CA TYR A 29 0.33 -18.86 10.05
C TYR A 29 1.29 -17.74 9.59
N GLY A 30 1.15 -16.51 10.12
CA GLY A 30 2.03 -15.38 9.80
C GLY A 30 2.04 -15.00 8.31
N LEU A 31 0.93 -15.19 7.59
CA LEU A 31 0.82 -14.91 6.16
C LEU A 31 0.51 -13.45 5.86
N TRP A 32 0.12 -12.66 6.87
CA TRP A 32 -0.13 -11.23 6.69
C TRP A 32 1.13 -10.48 6.31
N LYS A 33 1.11 -9.88 5.12
CA LYS A 33 2.12 -8.91 4.72
C LYS A 33 1.66 -7.51 5.12
N PRO A 34 2.51 -6.70 5.77
CA PRO A 34 2.17 -5.33 6.08
C PRO A 34 1.94 -4.53 4.79
N PHE A 35 0.83 -3.81 4.73
CA PHE A 35 0.44 -3.01 3.57
C PHE A 35 1.10 -1.62 3.64
N ARG A 36 2.41 -1.56 3.37
CA ARG A 36 3.23 -0.34 3.46
C ARG A 36 3.05 0.53 2.21
N ASN A 37 3.33 1.83 2.33
CA ASN A 37 3.30 2.81 1.23
C ASN A 37 1.95 2.89 0.48
N ALA A 38 0.86 2.62 1.18
CA ALA A 38 -0.48 2.82 0.65
C ALA A 38 -1.04 4.16 1.11
N ILE A 39 -1.78 4.82 0.23
CA ILE A 39 -2.65 5.94 0.58
C ILE A 39 -4.07 5.58 0.18
N TYR A 40 -5.06 6.16 0.85
CA TYR A 40 -6.45 5.92 0.51
C TYR A 40 -7.23 7.22 0.39
N LYS A 41 -8.35 7.14 -0.30
CA LYS A 41 -9.31 8.23 -0.41
C LYS A 41 -10.73 7.68 -0.31
N ILE A 42 -11.59 8.39 0.42
CA ILE A 42 -13.03 8.18 0.39
C ILE A 42 -13.64 9.31 -0.46
N HIS A 43 -14.40 8.98 -1.48
CA HIS A 43 -14.89 9.93 -2.48
C HIS A 43 -16.24 9.51 -3.09
N SER A 44 -16.83 10.41 -3.87
CA SER A 44 -17.91 10.08 -4.82
C SER A 44 -17.33 9.96 -6.23
N GLY A 45 -18.03 9.25 -7.13
CA GLY A 45 -17.60 9.05 -8.53
C GLY A 45 -16.26 8.32 -8.68
N VAL A 46 -15.48 8.70 -9.69
CA VAL A 46 -14.10 8.20 -9.86
C VAL A 46 -13.10 9.10 -9.12
N VAL A 47 -11.91 8.59 -8.84
CA VAL A 47 -10.86 9.34 -8.10
C VAL A 47 -10.53 10.68 -8.78
N ALA A 48 -10.56 10.71 -10.11
CA ALA A 48 -10.28 11.89 -10.93
C ALA A 48 -11.28 13.03 -10.73
N ASP A 49 -12.54 12.74 -10.38
CA ASP A 49 -13.60 13.74 -10.22
C ASP A 49 -13.42 14.60 -8.96
N ARG A 50 -12.53 14.17 -8.04
CA ARG A 50 -12.17 14.85 -6.79
C ARG A 50 -13.36 15.26 -5.91
N SER A 51 -14.52 14.63 -6.08
CA SER A 51 -15.74 14.99 -5.35
C SER A 51 -15.75 14.41 -3.92
N PRO A 52 -16.18 15.20 -2.90
CA PRO A 52 -16.40 14.69 -1.55
C PRO A 52 -17.43 13.56 -1.53
N PRO A 53 -17.31 12.57 -0.62
CA PRO A 53 -18.27 11.49 -0.50
C PRO A 53 -19.64 11.98 -0.01
N THR A 54 -20.70 11.37 -0.50
CA THR A 54 -22.09 11.66 -0.08
C THR A 54 -22.72 10.46 0.64
N ALA A 55 -23.95 10.62 1.12
CA ALA A 55 -24.72 9.50 1.68
C ALA A 55 -25.17 8.49 0.60
N LYS A 56 -25.29 8.94 -0.65
CA LYS A 56 -25.76 8.12 -1.78
C LYS A 56 -24.62 7.57 -2.64
N ASP A 57 -23.41 8.07 -2.45
CA ASP A 57 -22.24 7.68 -3.23
C ASP A 57 -20.99 7.83 -2.36
N ARG A 58 -20.38 6.70 -1.99
CA ARG A 58 -19.22 6.67 -1.10
C ARG A 58 -18.33 5.48 -1.46
N MET A 59 -17.26 5.77 -2.16
CA MET A 59 -16.26 4.82 -2.62
C MET A 59 -14.99 4.94 -1.79
N LEU A 60 -14.39 3.82 -1.41
CA LEU A 60 -13.02 3.75 -0.92
C LEU A 60 -12.12 3.36 -2.08
N THR A 61 -11.08 4.14 -2.32
CA THR A 61 -9.97 3.74 -3.18
C THR A 61 -8.69 3.68 -2.38
N ILE A 62 -7.99 2.55 -2.44
CA ILE A 62 -6.64 2.40 -1.91
C ILE A 62 -5.67 2.40 -3.09
N LEU A 63 -4.74 3.34 -3.07
CA LEU A 63 -3.58 3.37 -3.96
C LEU A 63 -2.43 2.67 -3.24
N VAL A 64 -1.78 1.75 -3.94
CA VAL A 64 -0.52 1.14 -3.51
C VAL A 64 0.45 1.11 -4.68
N ASP A 65 1.74 1.25 -4.37
CA ASP A 65 2.82 1.16 -5.34
C ASP A 65 3.92 0.18 -4.89
N GLY A 66 4.95 0.03 -5.71
CA GLY A 66 6.13 -0.73 -5.32
C GLY A 66 5.94 -2.24 -5.35
N PRO A 67 6.71 -2.97 -4.51
CA PRO A 67 6.66 -4.43 -4.47
C PRO A 67 5.28 -5.00 -4.17
N ILE A 68 4.48 -4.32 -3.34
CA ILE A 68 3.12 -4.76 -3.01
C ILE A 68 2.21 -4.65 -4.24
N ALA A 69 2.30 -3.55 -4.99
CA ALA A 69 1.57 -3.41 -6.24
C ALA A 69 2.01 -4.45 -7.27
N LYS A 70 3.29 -4.81 -7.32
CA LYS A 70 3.80 -5.89 -8.18
C LYS A 70 3.19 -7.24 -7.82
N ASP A 71 3.20 -7.62 -6.53
CA ASP A 71 2.60 -8.86 -6.05
C ASP A 71 1.12 -8.97 -6.47
N ILE A 72 0.36 -7.88 -6.35
CA ILE A 72 -1.04 -7.81 -6.78
C ILE A 72 -1.15 -7.91 -8.31
N PHE A 73 -0.38 -7.10 -9.04
CA PHE A 73 -0.37 -7.07 -10.51
C PHE A 73 -0.12 -8.48 -11.09
N ASP A 74 0.87 -9.19 -10.56
CA ASP A 74 1.22 -10.54 -10.98
C ASP A 74 0.08 -11.55 -10.71
N SER A 75 -0.67 -11.33 -9.62
CA SER A 75 -1.78 -12.20 -9.18
C SER A 75 -3.08 -12.01 -9.97
N ILE A 76 -3.22 -10.93 -10.76
CA ILE A 76 -4.48 -10.60 -11.48
C ILE A 76 -4.37 -10.70 -13.01
N ALA A 77 -3.44 -11.51 -13.50
CA ALA A 77 -3.31 -11.83 -14.93
C ALA A 77 -4.66 -12.25 -15.59
N PRO A 78 -4.80 -12.11 -16.92
CA PRO A 78 -3.83 -11.62 -17.91
C PRO A 78 -3.82 -10.09 -18.06
N ASP A 79 -2.91 -9.60 -18.91
CA ASP A 79 -2.88 -8.21 -19.36
C ASP A 79 -4.16 -7.88 -20.14
N LEU A 80 -4.64 -6.64 -20.01
CA LEU A 80 -5.70 -6.13 -20.86
C LEU A 80 -5.16 -5.96 -22.29
N PRO A 81 -5.95 -6.32 -23.33
CA PRO A 81 -5.55 -6.13 -24.71
C PRO A 81 -5.42 -4.64 -25.05
N ASP A 82 -6.35 -3.83 -24.52
CA ASP A 82 -6.37 -2.38 -24.67
C ASP A 82 -6.01 -1.73 -23.34
N LYS A 83 -4.89 -1.01 -23.33
CA LYS A 83 -4.36 -0.26 -22.18
C LYS A 83 -4.56 1.24 -22.37
N CYS A 84 -4.64 1.99 -21.26
CA CYS A 84 -4.75 3.44 -21.34
C CYS A 84 -3.46 4.10 -21.91
N SER A 85 -2.29 3.48 -21.70
CA SER A 85 -1.01 4.02 -22.12
C SER A 85 -0.67 3.64 -23.56
N SER A 86 -0.17 4.60 -24.34
CA SER A 86 0.38 4.37 -25.68
C SER A 86 1.85 3.91 -25.67
N GLU A 87 2.53 3.95 -24.51
CA GLU A 87 3.96 3.62 -24.42
C GLU A 87 4.18 2.12 -24.64
N SER A 88 5.15 1.78 -25.49
CA SER A 88 5.49 0.38 -25.76
C SER A 88 6.07 -0.27 -24.50
N GLY A 89 5.58 -1.47 -24.16
CA GLY A 89 6.02 -2.20 -22.96
C GLY A 89 5.25 -1.85 -21.69
N ASP A 90 4.45 -0.77 -21.66
CA ASP A 90 3.49 -0.56 -20.58
C ASP A 90 2.45 -1.68 -20.57
N ARG A 91 1.97 -2.05 -19.37
CA ARG A 91 1.01 -3.13 -19.20
C ARG A 91 -0.07 -2.71 -18.23
N GLU A 92 -1.28 -3.17 -18.47
CA GLU A 92 -2.40 -2.91 -17.60
C GLU A 92 -3.12 -4.22 -17.28
N ARG A 93 -3.53 -4.37 -16.03
CA ARG A 93 -4.33 -5.51 -15.57
C ARG A 93 -5.47 -5.01 -14.72
N ALA A 94 -6.63 -5.64 -14.88
CA ALA A 94 -7.77 -5.27 -14.05
C ALA A 94 -8.68 -6.46 -13.77
N LYS A 95 -9.19 -6.52 -12.53
CA LYS A 95 -10.14 -7.54 -12.07
C LYS A 95 -11.11 -6.93 -11.08
N LYS A 96 -12.41 -6.86 -11.44
CA LYS A 96 -13.43 -6.15 -10.65
C LYS A 96 -12.93 -4.73 -10.27
N GLY A 97 -12.92 -4.36 -9.00
CA GLY A 97 -12.45 -3.05 -8.54
C GLY A 97 -10.94 -2.89 -8.43
N ILE A 98 -10.14 -3.90 -8.81
CA ILE A 98 -8.68 -3.78 -8.89
C ILE A 98 -8.31 -3.32 -10.31
N LYS A 99 -7.52 -2.25 -10.40
CA LYS A 99 -6.83 -1.81 -11.62
C LYS A 99 -5.36 -1.64 -11.28
N CYS A 100 -4.46 -2.22 -12.06
CA CYS A 100 -3.03 -2.11 -11.87
C CYS A 100 -2.33 -1.78 -13.19
N THR A 101 -1.27 -0.99 -13.10
CA THR A 101 -0.42 -0.61 -14.22
C THR A 101 1.02 -0.99 -13.93
N TYR A 102 1.73 -1.37 -14.99
CA TYR A 102 3.18 -1.39 -15.07
C TYR A 102 3.60 -0.35 -16.11
N SER A 103 4.40 0.62 -15.69
CA SER A 103 4.98 1.65 -16.56
C SER A 103 6.45 1.37 -16.80
N VAL A 104 6.91 1.32 -18.06
CA VAL A 104 8.32 1.12 -18.37
C VAL A 104 9.15 2.37 -18.09
N GLN A 105 8.57 3.55 -18.34
CA GLN A 105 9.17 4.85 -18.06
C GLN A 105 8.63 5.38 -16.73
N LEU A 106 9.52 5.97 -15.93
CA LEU A 106 9.17 6.60 -14.66
C LEU A 106 9.36 8.11 -14.77
N ASP A 107 8.41 8.87 -14.22
CA ASP A 107 8.46 10.33 -14.20
C ASP A 107 9.55 10.86 -13.25
N GLY A 108 9.86 10.12 -12.18
CA GLY A 108 10.88 10.47 -11.22
C GLY A 108 11.54 9.27 -10.52
N PRO A 109 12.69 9.50 -9.87
CA PRO A 109 13.50 8.43 -9.27
C PRO A 109 12.85 7.77 -8.03
N LYS A 110 11.76 8.35 -7.52
CA LYS A 110 11.00 7.82 -6.36
C LYS A 110 9.71 7.12 -6.79
N ASP A 111 9.35 7.19 -8.07
CA ASP A 111 8.16 6.53 -8.57
C ASP A 111 8.40 5.03 -8.72
N SER A 112 7.31 4.28 -8.67
CA SER A 112 7.35 2.84 -8.90
C SER A 112 6.83 2.51 -10.27
N HIS A 113 7.45 1.53 -10.91
CA HIS A 113 6.93 0.91 -12.13
C HIS A 113 5.55 0.30 -11.92
N TYR A 114 5.24 -0.21 -10.72
CA TYR A 114 3.97 -0.86 -10.43
C TYR A 114 3.10 0.02 -9.55
N ARG A 115 1.85 0.17 -9.97
CA ARG A 115 0.83 0.91 -9.22
C ARG A 115 -0.51 0.19 -9.33
N CYS A 116 -1.22 0.08 -8.22
CA CYS A 116 -2.54 -0.53 -8.16
C CYS A 116 -3.53 0.38 -7.41
N TRP A 117 -4.76 0.39 -7.90
CA TRP A 117 -5.92 0.98 -7.26
C TRP A 117 -6.91 -0.13 -6.92
N ILE A 118 -7.33 -0.17 -5.67
CA ILE A 118 -8.34 -1.12 -5.17
C ILE A 118 -9.56 -0.30 -4.76
N GLY A 119 -10.66 -0.49 -5.48
CA GLY A 119 -11.91 0.22 -5.26
C GLY A 119 -12.99 -0.64 -4.62
N LEU A 120 -13.69 -0.05 -3.65
CA LEU A 120 -14.84 -0.63 -2.95
C LEU A 120 -15.95 0.41 -2.82
N ASP A 121 -17.19 0.02 -3.12
CA ASP A 121 -18.38 0.78 -2.75
C ASP A 121 -18.68 0.49 -1.28
N LEU A 122 -18.52 1.50 -0.42
CA LEU A 122 -18.69 1.34 1.03
C LEU A 122 -20.16 1.19 1.44
N ARG A 123 -21.10 1.46 0.55
CA ARG A 123 -22.53 1.31 0.82
C ARG A 123 -23.04 -0.08 0.48
N THR A 124 -22.49 -0.69 -0.57
CA THR A 124 -22.91 -2.02 -1.04
C THR A 124 -21.92 -3.13 -0.69
N GLY A 125 -20.68 -2.79 -0.36
CA GLY A 125 -19.58 -3.74 -0.18
C GLY A 125 -19.01 -4.29 -1.49
N ASN A 126 -19.54 -3.85 -2.64
CA ASN A 126 -19.10 -4.36 -3.94
C ASN A 126 -17.71 -3.81 -4.31
N SER A 127 -16.92 -4.65 -4.97
CA SER A 127 -15.69 -4.21 -5.61
C SER A 127 -16.03 -3.44 -6.89
N VAL A 128 -15.60 -2.19 -6.96
CA VAL A 128 -15.94 -1.25 -8.04
C VAL A 128 -14.68 -0.59 -8.56
N ARG A 129 -14.60 -0.36 -9.87
CA ARG A 129 -13.45 0.31 -10.47
C ARG A 129 -13.60 1.82 -10.30
N THR A 130 -12.69 2.43 -9.56
CA THR A 130 -12.76 3.85 -9.18
C THR A 130 -11.78 4.73 -9.95
N VAL A 131 -11.01 4.14 -10.86
CA VAL A 131 -10.07 4.84 -11.74
C VAL A 131 -10.35 4.50 -13.19
N SER A 132 -10.49 5.53 -14.02
CA SER A 132 -10.65 5.40 -15.46
C SER A 132 -9.28 5.41 -16.15
N CYS A 133 -9.28 5.15 -17.46
CA CYS A 133 -8.33 5.83 -18.32
C CYS A 133 -8.73 7.33 -18.35
#